data_AF-A0A969AWT0-F1
#
_entry.id   AF-A0A969AWT0-F1
#
_cell.length_a   1.000
_cell.length_b   1.000
_cell.length_c   1.000
_cell.angle_alpha   90.00
_cell.angle_beta   90.00
_cell.angle_gamma   90.00
#
_symmetry.space_group_name_H-M   'P 1'
#
loop_
_entity.id
_entity.type
_entity.pdbx_description
1 polymer ?
#
loop_
_entity_poly.entity_id
_entity_poly.type
_entity_poly.pdbx_seq_one_letter_code
_entity_poly.pdbx_strand_id
1 'polypeptide(L)'
;MPHTFSIIIPTYNRAAKITHSILSVLNQSYSNLELIVVDDGSTDNTLEVVSSFHDTRVRYFKKENEERAIARNYGIEQAHGDYVTFLDSDDILYTHFLAEAQIVIETYSNPEWLHLAYEIKDEYGKVLRKENKRKGNINDTFITGNHLSCIGVFVRKDIIQKHKFNEDPDIIGSEDYLLWLELASLYTLRYSNIISASMLHHVDRSVINFKKQHLIVRIEKSIHYGLKNPDINNFLKGRISIFIAHRYLYLANHLSRASYKFPAILYYFRSLGHFPPVFFYRNSLSFLKSLFL
;
A
#
# COMPACT_ATOMS: atom_id res chain seq x y z
N MET A 1 12.76 -17.36 18.12
CA MET A 1 13.52 -16.16 18.54
C MET A 1 12.65 -14.96 18.28
N PRO A 2 12.64 -13.94 19.16
CA PRO A 2 11.92 -12.72 18.89
C PRO A 2 12.54 -12.03 17.66
N HIS A 3 11.70 -11.65 16.69
CA HIS A 3 12.15 -10.92 15.50
C HIS A 3 12.30 -9.43 15.79
N THR A 4 13.20 -8.78 15.06
CA THR A 4 13.34 -7.33 15.06
C THR A 4 12.51 -6.74 13.93
N PHE A 5 11.72 -5.72 14.19
CA PHE A 5 10.90 -5.05 13.17
C PHE A 5 11.51 -3.70 12.77
N SER A 6 11.68 -3.45 11.48
CA SER A 6 11.97 -2.12 10.94
C SER A 6 10.69 -1.47 10.44
N ILE A 7 10.29 -0.38 11.08
CA ILE A 7 9.14 0.42 10.66
C ILE A 7 9.65 1.59 9.83
N ILE A 8 9.18 1.73 8.59
CA ILE A 8 9.57 2.82 7.70
C ILE A 8 8.43 3.82 7.58
N ILE A 9 8.70 5.08 7.95
CA ILE A 9 7.81 6.22 7.71
C ILE A 9 8.42 7.11 6.61
N PRO A 10 7.92 7.05 5.37
CA PRO A 10 8.21 8.08 4.38
C PRO A 10 7.43 9.36 4.75
N THR A 11 8.08 10.51 4.68
CA THR A 11 7.46 11.80 5.05
C THR A 11 7.90 12.93 4.13
N TYR A 12 6.99 13.88 3.89
CA TYR A 12 7.25 15.11 3.15
C TYR A 12 6.27 16.20 3.60
N ASN A 13 6.78 17.23 4.27
CA ASN A 13 6.01 18.36 4.83
C ASN A 13 4.86 17.91 5.75
N ARG A 14 5.19 17.13 6.79
CA ARG A 14 4.19 16.54 7.72
C ARG A 14 4.52 16.78 9.19
N ALA A 15 5.22 17.86 9.52
CA ALA A 15 5.59 18.21 10.90
C ALA A 15 4.39 18.18 11.86
N ALA A 16 3.21 18.62 11.41
CA ALA A 16 1.99 18.66 12.21
C ALA A 16 1.32 17.29 12.47
N LYS A 17 1.67 16.24 11.72
CA LYS A 17 0.99 14.93 11.78
C LYS A 17 1.90 13.79 12.25
N ILE A 18 3.18 13.84 11.89
CA ILE A 18 4.12 12.72 12.08
C ILE A 18 4.33 12.33 13.56
N THR A 19 4.19 13.28 14.48
CA THR A 19 4.32 13.07 15.93
C THR A 19 3.46 11.90 16.41
N HIS A 20 2.20 11.83 15.98
CA HIS A 20 1.30 10.76 16.41
C HIS A 20 1.70 9.39 15.85
N SER A 21 2.14 9.33 14.60
CA SER A 21 2.65 8.10 13.99
C SER A 21 3.90 7.61 14.72
N ILE A 22 4.87 8.49 15.01
CA ILE A 22 6.08 8.14 15.77
C ILE A 22 5.71 7.62 17.16
N LEU A 23 4.89 8.35 17.91
CA LEU A 23 4.44 7.91 19.24
C LEU A 23 3.73 6.55 19.19
N SER A 24 2.96 6.27 18.15
CA SER A 24 2.29 4.97 17.98
C SER A 24 3.26 3.80 17.80
N VAL A 25 4.43 4.06 17.18
CA VAL A 25 5.51 3.08 17.03
C VAL A 25 6.29 2.92 18.33
N LEU A 26 6.64 4.02 19.00
CA LEU A 26 7.45 3.97 20.23
C LEU A 26 6.72 3.33 21.42
N ASN A 27 5.38 3.43 21.43
CA ASN A 27 4.50 2.86 22.45
C ASN A 27 3.99 1.44 22.14
N GLN A 28 4.64 0.71 21.22
CA GLN A 28 4.32 -0.71 20.98
C GLN A 28 4.61 -1.56 22.22
N SER A 29 3.77 -2.55 22.51
CA SER A 29 4.00 -3.52 23.60
C SER A 29 5.15 -4.48 23.30
N TYR A 30 5.50 -4.61 22.03
CA TYR A 30 6.66 -5.37 21.55
C TYR A 30 7.82 -4.41 21.31
N SER A 31 8.92 -4.58 22.04
CA SER A 31 10.00 -3.59 22.11
C SER A 31 11.12 -3.77 21.07
N ASN A 32 11.26 -4.95 20.45
CA ASN A 32 12.34 -5.23 19.51
C ASN A 32 12.03 -4.62 18.13
N LEU A 33 12.26 -3.33 18.01
CA LEU A 33 11.96 -2.53 16.83
C LEU A 33 13.01 -1.45 16.61
N GLU A 34 13.09 -0.99 15.37
CA GLU A 34 13.65 0.30 15.00
C GLU A 34 12.63 1.10 14.17
N LEU A 35 12.73 2.42 14.25
CA LEU A 35 11.92 3.34 13.47
C LEU A 35 12.82 4.13 12.53
N ILE A 36 12.56 4.00 11.23
CA ILE A 36 13.29 4.68 10.17
C ILE A 36 12.35 5.73 9.56
N VAL A 37 12.66 7.01 9.79
CA VAL A 37 11.96 8.13 9.18
C VAL A 37 12.77 8.59 7.98
N VAL A 38 12.18 8.50 6.79
CA VAL A 38 12.79 8.96 5.54
C VAL A 38 12.06 10.22 5.10
N ASP A 39 12.72 11.36 5.27
CA ASP A 39 12.24 12.66 4.85
C ASP A 39 12.63 12.93 3.39
N ASP A 40 11.62 12.95 2.53
CA ASP A 40 11.67 13.13 1.09
C ASP A 40 11.74 14.63 0.72
N GLY A 41 12.65 15.37 1.36
CA GLY A 41 12.96 16.76 1.04
C GLY A 41 12.04 17.81 1.67
N SER A 42 11.52 17.58 2.88
CA SER A 42 10.66 18.54 3.58
C SER A 42 11.33 19.91 3.74
N THR A 43 10.50 20.95 3.59
CA THR A 43 10.83 22.36 3.76
C THR A 43 10.16 22.99 4.98
N ASP A 44 9.26 22.26 5.65
CA ASP A 44 8.72 22.62 6.96
C ASP A 44 9.64 22.18 8.10
N ASN A 45 9.16 22.27 9.34
CA ASN A 45 9.91 21.91 10.54
C ASN A 45 9.88 20.40 10.89
N THR A 46 9.78 19.52 9.88
CA THR A 46 9.72 18.06 10.09
C THR A 46 10.98 17.54 10.79
N LEU A 47 12.16 18.04 10.42
CA LEU A 47 13.44 17.65 11.04
C LEU A 47 13.44 17.93 12.55
N GLU A 48 13.01 19.12 12.94
CA GLU A 48 12.95 19.56 14.34
C GLU A 48 11.98 18.70 15.14
N VAL A 49 10.81 18.39 14.57
CA VAL A 49 9.81 17.51 15.21
C VAL A 49 10.38 16.11 15.42
N VAL A 50 10.98 15.49 14.41
CA VAL A 50 11.54 14.13 14.55
C VAL A 50 12.73 14.12 15.52
N SER A 51 13.58 15.16 15.48
CA SER A 51 14.76 15.27 16.35
C SER A 51 14.41 15.48 17.83
N SER A 52 13.18 15.91 18.14
CA SER A 52 12.69 16.04 19.52
C SER A 52 12.48 14.69 20.23
N PHE A 53 12.43 13.59 19.48
CA PHE A 53 12.33 12.24 20.03
C PHE A 53 13.72 11.71 20.39
N HIS A 54 14.10 11.82 21.68
CA HIS A 54 15.37 11.30 22.22
C HIS A 54 15.36 9.78 22.45
N ASP A 55 14.83 9.01 21.51
CA ASP A 55 14.77 7.54 21.55
C ASP A 55 15.76 6.95 20.55
N THR A 56 16.69 6.12 21.01
CA THR A 56 17.77 5.55 20.19
C THR A 56 17.28 4.63 19.07
N ARG A 57 16.01 4.19 19.12
CA ARG A 57 15.37 3.41 18.07
C ARG A 57 14.97 4.26 16.87
N VAL A 58 14.88 5.59 17.01
CA VAL A 58 14.49 6.51 15.94
C VAL A 58 15.71 6.93 15.13
N ARG A 59 15.67 6.66 13.83
CA ARG A 59 16.70 7.04 12.87
C ARG A 59 16.06 7.90 11.78
N TYR A 60 16.59 9.10 11.59
CA TYR A 60 16.09 10.05 10.59
C TYR A 60 17.08 10.17 9.44
N PHE A 61 16.56 10.15 8.22
CA PHE A 61 17.31 10.34 7.00
C PHE A 61 16.62 11.36 6.11
N LYS A 62 17.34 12.39 5.68
CA LYS A 62 16.83 13.39 4.74
C LYS A 62 17.42 13.17 3.36
N LYS A 63 16.58 13.34 2.34
CA LYS A 63 16.93 13.24 0.93
C LYS A 63 16.34 14.40 0.13
N GLU A 64 16.72 14.50 -1.14
CA GLU A 64 15.96 15.26 -2.12
C GLU A 64 14.60 14.60 -2.39
N ASN A 65 13.60 15.40 -2.77
CA ASN A 65 12.24 14.94 -3.03
C ASN A 65 12.17 14.13 -4.33
N GLU A 66 12.01 12.82 -4.21
CA GLU A 66 12.01 11.85 -5.30
C GLU A 66 10.81 10.90 -5.27
N GLU A 67 9.73 11.29 -4.58
CA GLU A 67 8.51 10.50 -4.37
C GLU A 67 8.64 9.31 -3.40
N ARG A 68 7.47 8.94 -2.86
CA ARG A 68 7.32 7.96 -1.77
C ARG A 68 7.91 6.58 -2.05
N ALA A 69 7.94 6.13 -3.31
CA ALA A 69 8.47 4.81 -3.66
C ALA A 69 9.99 4.76 -3.42
N ILE A 70 10.69 5.80 -3.86
CA ILE A 70 12.13 5.98 -3.65
C ILE A 70 12.42 6.15 -2.16
N ALA A 71 11.63 6.96 -1.44
CA ALA A 71 11.77 7.09 0.01
C ALA A 71 11.60 5.76 0.77
N ARG A 72 10.60 4.93 0.38
CA ARG A 72 10.40 3.59 0.98
C ARG A 72 11.55 2.65 0.66
N ASN A 73 12.03 2.61 -0.58
CA ASN A 73 13.19 1.80 -0.97
C ASN A 73 14.46 2.23 -0.25
N TYR A 74 14.69 3.53 -0.09
CA TYR A 74 15.80 4.01 0.73
C TYR A 74 15.69 3.54 2.18
N GLY A 75 14.49 3.60 2.76
CA GLY A 75 14.23 3.04 4.10
C GLY A 75 14.51 1.53 4.20
N ILE A 76 14.16 0.76 3.16
CA ILE A 76 14.46 -0.68 3.06
C ILE A 76 15.97 -0.93 3.12
N GLU A 77 16.78 -0.10 2.46
CA GLU A 77 18.24 -0.22 2.50
C GLU A 77 18.83 0.11 3.87
N GLN A 78 18.18 1.00 4.63
CA GLN A 78 18.61 1.34 5.99
C GLN A 78 18.14 0.35 7.05
N ALA A 79 17.20 -0.54 6.72
CA ALA A 79 16.58 -1.47 7.66
C ALA A 79 17.56 -2.56 8.14
N HIS A 80 17.60 -2.79 9.44
CA HIS A 80 18.37 -3.85 10.11
C HIS A 80 17.50 -5.00 10.63
N GLY A 81 16.20 -4.78 10.80
CA GLY A 81 15.26 -5.78 11.29
C GLY A 81 15.03 -6.97 10.35
N ASP A 82 14.51 -8.05 10.91
CA ASP A 82 14.20 -9.30 10.20
C ASP A 82 12.98 -9.14 9.27
N TYR A 83 12.05 -8.26 9.65
CA TYR A 83 10.87 -7.89 8.88
C TYR A 83 10.74 -6.37 8.77
N VAL A 84 10.31 -5.92 7.60
CA VAL A 84 10.07 -4.51 7.28
C VAL A 84 8.56 -4.28 7.14
N THR A 85 8.06 -3.21 7.76
CA THR A 85 6.68 -2.72 7.60
C THR A 85 6.68 -1.22 7.32
N PHE A 86 5.59 -0.74 6.71
CA PHE A 86 5.44 0.65 6.29
C PHE A 86 4.32 1.33 7.06
N LEU A 87 4.53 2.61 7.40
CA LEU A 87 3.54 3.44 8.08
C LEU A 87 3.53 4.82 7.42
N ASP A 88 2.41 5.22 6.86
CA ASP A 88 2.26 6.59 6.35
C ASP A 88 2.24 7.57 7.55
N SER A 89 2.81 8.77 7.38
CA SER A 89 3.07 9.74 8.46
C SER A 89 1.85 10.36 9.16
N ASP A 90 0.64 9.92 8.80
CA ASP A 90 -0.64 10.32 9.39
C ASP A 90 -1.53 9.13 9.78
N ASP A 91 -1.00 7.91 9.69
CA ASP A 91 -1.64 6.69 10.15
C ASP A 91 -1.12 6.30 11.55
N ILE A 92 -1.86 5.43 12.25
CA ILE A 92 -1.60 5.05 13.65
C ILE A 92 -1.56 3.54 13.80
N LEU A 93 -0.53 3.04 14.50
CA LEU A 93 -0.46 1.65 14.95
C LEU A 93 -1.04 1.51 16.36
N TYR A 94 -1.83 0.48 16.61
CA TYR A 94 -2.27 0.16 17.98
C TYR A 94 -1.16 -0.54 18.74
N THR A 95 -1.17 -0.42 20.07
CA THR A 95 -0.11 -0.90 20.96
C THR A 95 0.27 -2.37 20.74
N HIS A 96 -0.68 -3.22 20.31
CA HIS A 96 -0.46 -4.65 20.06
C HIS A 96 -0.06 -5.00 18.61
N PHE A 97 0.19 -4.02 17.74
CA PHE A 97 0.44 -4.25 16.31
C PHE A 97 1.64 -5.17 16.03
N LEU A 98 2.80 -4.88 16.62
CA LEU A 98 3.99 -5.70 16.42
C LEU A 98 3.90 -7.05 17.14
N ALA A 99 3.21 -7.12 18.28
CA ALA A 99 2.96 -8.37 18.98
C ALA A 99 2.08 -9.31 18.13
N GLU A 100 1.06 -8.78 17.47
CA GLU A 100 0.22 -9.53 16.55
C GLU A 100 1.03 -10.03 15.33
N ALA A 101 1.93 -9.20 14.79
CA ALA A 101 2.83 -9.62 13.71
C ALA A 101 3.68 -10.82 14.13
N GLN A 102 4.28 -10.75 15.33
CA GLN A 102 5.09 -11.84 15.87
C GLN A 102 4.28 -13.14 16.00
N ILE A 103 3.02 -13.09 16.46
CA ILE A 103 2.14 -14.26 16.55
C ILE A 103 1.91 -14.89 15.18
N VAL A 104 1.61 -14.07 14.15
CA VAL A 104 1.42 -14.55 12.77
C VAL A 104 2.73 -15.19 12.25
N ILE A 105 3.87 -14.56 12.52
CA ILE A 105 5.17 -15.07 12.07
C ILE A 105 5.47 -16.45 12.67
N GLU A 106 5.25 -16.62 13.98
CA GLU A 106 5.45 -17.88 14.67
C GLU A 106 4.47 -18.95 14.17
N THR A 107 3.20 -18.59 14.04
CA THR A 107 2.13 -19.49 13.56
C THR A 107 2.45 -20.07 12.18
N TYR A 108 3.06 -19.27 11.31
CA TYR A 108 3.36 -19.67 9.93
C TYR A 108 4.85 -19.91 9.68
N SER A 109 5.66 -20.08 10.73
CA SER A 109 7.08 -20.44 10.65
C SER A 109 7.91 -19.52 9.74
N ASN A 110 7.89 -18.21 10.02
CA ASN A 110 8.65 -17.18 9.29
C ASN A 110 8.23 -17.00 7.82
N PRO A 111 6.94 -16.68 7.56
CA PRO A 111 6.44 -16.48 6.20
C PRO A 111 7.16 -15.32 5.51
N GLU A 112 7.26 -15.36 4.19
CA GLU A 112 7.94 -14.31 3.40
C GLU A 112 7.26 -12.95 3.52
N TRP A 113 5.93 -12.97 3.67
CA TRP A 113 5.14 -11.76 3.88
C TRP A 113 3.80 -12.07 4.54
N LEU A 114 3.29 -11.07 5.23
CA LEU A 114 2.00 -11.12 5.92
C LEU A 114 1.33 -9.75 5.94
N HIS A 115 0.03 -9.74 6.27
CA HIS A 115 -0.74 -8.52 6.44
C HIS A 115 -1.62 -8.55 7.70
N LEU A 116 -1.59 -7.48 8.49
CA LEU A 116 -2.46 -7.30 9.65
C LEU A 116 -3.67 -6.43 9.34
N ALA A 117 -4.83 -6.79 9.88
CA ALA A 117 -6.05 -6.02 9.66
C ALA A 117 -5.98 -4.60 10.25
N TYR A 118 -6.62 -3.67 9.56
CA TYR A 118 -6.71 -2.27 9.95
C TYR A 118 -8.13 -1.74 9.79
N GLU A 119 -8.38 -0.56 10.34
CA GLU A 119 -9.61 0.20 10.10
C GLU A 119 -9.32 1.57 9.51
N ILE A 120 -10.32 2.16 8.86
CA ILE A 120 -10.25 3.48 8.25
C ILE A 120 -11.12 4.40 9.08
N LYS A 121 -10.55 5.51 9.53
CA LYS A 121 -11.24 6.54 10.34
C LYS A 121 -11.26 7.88 9.64
N ASP A 122 -12.28 8.69 9.90
CA ASP A 122 -12.22 10.11 9.55
C ASP A 122 -11.41 10.92 10.58
N GLU A 123 -11.26 12.22 10.32
CA GLU A 123 -10.53 13.17 11.17
C GLU A 123 -11.13 13.33 12.58
N TYR A 124 -12.38 12.89 12.80
CA TYR A 124 -13.05 12.89 14.09
C TYR A 124 -12.94 11.54 14.82
N GLY A 125 -12.21 10.58 14.24
CA GLY A 125 -12.00 9.25 14.82
C GLY A 125 -13.14 8.27 14.58
N LYS A 126 -14.17 8.62 13.79
CA LYS A 126 -15.27 7.72 13.46
C LYS A 126 -14.79 6.67 12.47
N VAL A 127 -15.04 5.40 12.80
CA VAL A 127 -14.72 4.28 11.90
C VAL A 127 -15.64 4.28 10.69
N LEU A 128 -15.07 4.46 9.50
CA LEU A 128 -15.75 4.41 8.22
C LEU A 128 -15.79 2.99 7.64
N ARG A 129 -14.69 2.23 7.81
CA ARG A 129 -14.54 0.89 7.24
C ARG A 129 -13.55 0.05 8.04
N LYS A 130 -13.70 -1.27 7.99
CA LYS A 130 -12.77 -2.26 8.60
C LYS A 130 -12.31 -3.25 7.54
N GLU A 131 -11.00 -3.47 7.45
CA GLU A 131 -10.36 -4.40 6.51
C GLU A 131 -9.87 -5.66 7.22
N ASN A 132 -10.83 -6.45 7.72
CA ASN A 132 -10.57 -7.52 8.69
C ASN A 132 -11.35 -8.83 8.45
N LYS A 133 -11.76 -9.09 7.20
CA LYS A 133 -12.62 -10.24 6.86
C LYS A 133 -12.00 -11.14 5.79
N ARG A 134 -10.70 -11.43 5.91
CA ARG A 134 -9.98 -12.33 4.99
C ARG A 134 -10.25 -13.80 5.33
N LYS A 135 -10.39 -14.65 4.32
CA LYS A 135 -10.63 -16.10 4.45
C LYS A 135 -9.90 -16.87 3.36
N GLY A 136 -9.31 -18.01 3.73
CA GLY A 136 -8.57 -18.87 2.81
C GLY A 136 -7.32 -18.19 2.24
N ASN A 137 -6.86 -18.68 1.09
CA ASN A 137 -5.83 -18.03 0.29
C ASN A 137 -6.46 -16.91 -0.55
N ILE A 138 -5.94 -15.69 -0.43
CA ILE A 138 -6.46 -14.51 -1.12
C ILE A 138 -5.52 -13.99 -2.21
N ASN A 139 -4.43 -14.67 -2.54
CA ASN A 139 -3.47 -14.21 -3.54
C ASN A 139 -4.14 -13.92 -4.90
N ASP A 140 -5.10 -14.76 -5.31
CA ASP A 140 -5.81 -14.57 -6.58
C ASP A 140 -6.67 -13.30 -6.61
N THR A 141 -7.01 -12.73 -5.46
CA THR A 141 -7.78 -11.47 -5.42
C THR A 141 -6.98 -10.30 -6.01
N PHE A 142 -5.64 -10.32 -5.91
CA PHE A 142 -4.76 -9.28 -6.46
C PHE A 142 -4.85 -9.16 -7.99
N ILE A 143 -5.34 -10.19 -8.68
CA ILE A 143 -5.65 -10.14 -10.11
C ILE A 143 -6.70 -9.07 -10.41
N THR A 144 -7.64 -8.85 -9.49
CA THR A 144 -8.77 -7.94 -9.68
C THR A 144 -8.55 -6.54 -9.10
N GLY A 145 -7.46 -6.32 -8.37
CA GLY A 145 -7.10 -5.01 -7.85
C GLY A 145 -6.30 -5.06 -6.56
N ASN A 146 -5.97 -3.88 -6.04
CA ASN A 146 -5.30 -3.76 -4.76
C ASN A 146 -6.33 -3.86 -3.62
N HIS A 147 -6.14 -4.83 -2.74
CA HIS A 147 -6.97 -5.06 -1.55
C HIS A 147 -6.23 -4.80 -0.25
N LEU A 148 -4.95 -4.43 -0.34
CA LEU A 148 -4.12 -4.05 0.78
C LEU A 148 -3.78 -2.57 0.69
N SER A 149 -3.40 -2.01 1.82
CA SER A 149 -2.62 -0.78 1.86
C SER A 149 -1.22 -1.14 2.36
N CYS A 150 -0.27 -0.20 2.28
CA CYS A 150 1.04 -0.39 2.87
C CYS A 150 0.97 -0.62 4.39
N ILE A 151 -0.01 -0.02 5.07
CA ILE A 151 -0.20 -0.25 6.50
C ILE A 151 -0.58 -1.70 6.78
N GLY A 152 0.11 -2.31 7.74
CA GLY A 152 -0.12 -3.69 8.13
C GLY A 152 0.62 -4.72 7.28
N VAL A 153 1.28 -4.34 6.17
CA VAL A 153 2.13 -5.28 5.42
C VAL A 153 3.48 -5.43 6.10
N PHE A 154 3.88 -6.67 6.35
CA PHE A 154 5.23 -7.02 6.75
C PHE A 154 5.84 -7.93 5.70
N VAL A 155 7.08 -7.64 5.32
CA VAL A 155 7.84 -8.45 4.36
C VAL A 155 9.18 -8.79 5.00
N ARG A 156 9.60 -10.04 4.89
CA ARG A 156 10.91 -10.49 5.40
C ARG A 156 12.02 -9.73 4.67
N LYS A 157 13.07 -9.35 5.39
CA LYS A 157 14.09 -8.42 4.88
C LYS A 157 14.77 -8.89 3.59
N ASP A 158 15.13 -10.17 3.51
CA ASP A 158 15.71 -10.79 2.31
C ASP A 158 14.79 -10.69 1.09
N ILE A 159 13.47 -10.81 1.32
CA ILE A 159 12.46 -10.75 0.27
C ILE A 159 12.25 -9.32 -0.22
N ILE A 160 12.09 -8.35 0.68
CA ILE A 160 11.84 -6.94 0.29
C ILE A 160 13.09 -6.28 -0.32
N GLN A 161 14.30 -6.70 0.06
CA GLN A 161 15.53 -6.21 -0.58
C GLN A 161 15.65 -6.71 -2.02
N LYS A 162 15.10 -7.89 -2.31
CA LYS A 162 15.03 -8.47 -3.66
C LYS A 162 13.89 -7.89 -4.50
N HIS A 163 12.72 -7.66 -3.88
CA HIS A 163 11.51 -7.17 -4.54
C HIS A 163 11.13 -5.81 -3.96
N LYS A 164 11.58 -4.74 -4.63
CA LYS A 164 11.42 -3.34 -4.20
C LYS A 164 10.20 -2.68 -4.82
N PHE A 165 9.79 -1.54 -4.27
CA PHE A 165 8.79 -0.70 -4.94
C PHE A 165 9.34 -0.25 -6.30
N ASN A 166 8.49 -0.27 -7.33
CA ASN A 166 8.89 0.23 -8.64
C ASN A 166 8.89 1.77 -8.61
N GLU A 167 10.03 2.35 -8.98
CA GLU A 167 10.35 3.79 -8.90
C GLU A 167 10.02 4.55 -10.20
N ASP A 168 9.44 3.89 -11.21
CA ASP A 168 9.06 4.57 -12.46
C ASP A 168 8.03 5.68 -12.16
N PRO A 169 8.34 6.95 -12.47
CA PRO A 169 7.47 8.08 -12.15
C PRO A 169 6.11 8.01 -12.87
N ASP A 170 6.00 7.25 -13.95
CA ASP A 170 4.74 7.09 -14.66
C ASP A 170 3.77 6.12 -13.99
N ILE A 171 4.19 5.37 -12.96
CA ILE A 171 3.31 4.44 -12.23
C ILE A 171 2.91 4.92 -10.82
N ILE A 172 3.25 6.15 -10.43
CA ILE A 172 2.96 6.69 -9.09
C ILE A 172 1.47 6.51 -8.71
N GLY A 173 1.23 5.89 -7.55
CA GLY A 173 -0.07 5.41 -7.07
C GLY A 173 -0.45 4.01 -7.56
N SER A 174 0.50 3.22 -8.06
CA SER A 174 0.35 1.80 -8.36
C SER A 174 1.56 0.96 -7.94
N GLU A 175 2.59 1.59 -7.38
CA GLU A 175 3.81 0.95 -6.89
C GLU A 175 3.53 -0.12 -5.82
N ASP A 176 2.61 0.17 -4.89
CA ASP A 176 2.22 -0.76 -3.83
C ASP A 176 1.49 -1.98 -4.40
N TYR A 177 0.50 -1.74 -5.24
CA TYR A 177 -0.26 -2.79 -5.91
C TYR A 177 0.63 -3.73 -6.72
N LEU A 178 1.57 -3.18 -7.50
CA LEU A 178 2.44 -3.99 -8.35
C LEU A 178 3.37 -4.86 -7.51
N LEU A 179 3.93 -4.31 -6.42
CA LEU A 179 4.74 -5.09 -5.49
C LEU A 179 3.91 -6.19 -4.80
N TRP A 180 2.69 -5.88 -4.34
CA TRP A 180 1.83 -6.89 -3.71
C TRP A 180 1.37 -7.97 -4.69
N LEU A 181 1.14 -7.62 -5.96
CA LEU A 181 0.83 -8.59 -7.01
C LEU A 181 2.01 -9.51 -7.29
N GLU A 182 3.24 -8.98 -7.27
CA GLU A 182 4.47 -9.77 -7.40
C GLU A 182 4.70 -10.69 -6.19
N LEU A 183 4.57 -10.19 -4.97
CA LEU A 183 4.70 -11.05 -3.79
C LEU A 183 3.59 -12.12 -3.75
N ALA A 184 2.38 -11.79 -4.22
CA ALA A 184 1.29 -12.76 -4.33
C ALA A 184 1.50 -13.80 -5.45
N SER A 185 2.27 -13.49 -6.49
CA SER A 185 2.62 -14.49 -7.52
C SER A 185 3.68 -15.48 -7.04
N LEU A 186 4.48 -15.10 -6.05
CA LEU A 186 5.61 -15.89 -5.53
C LEU A 186 5.32 -16.61 -4.22
N TYR A 187 4.61 -15.96 -3.29
CA TYR A 187 4.51 -16.39 -1.89
C TYR A 187 3.07 -16.32 -1.39
N THR A 188 2.67 -17.28 -0.56
CA THR A 188 1.32 -17.26 0.02
C THR A 188 1.20 -16.16 1.09
N LEU A 189 0.26 -15.24 0.92
CA LEU A 189 0.00 -14.21 1.91
C LEU A 189 -0.53 -14.81 3.21
N ARG A 190 0.13 -14.52 4.33
CA ARG A 190 -0.38 -14.78 5.68
C ARG A 190 -1.05 -13.54 6.24
N TYR A 191 -1.98 -13.69 7.18
CA TYR A 191 -2.68 -12.55 7.73
C TYR A 191 -3.27 -12.81 9.11
N SER A 192 -3.54 -11.72 9.83
CA SER A 192 -4.46 -11.71 10.96
C SER A 192 -5.66 -10.81 10.67
N ASN A 193 -6.84 -11.25 11.13
CA ASN A 193 -8.07 -10.46 11.08
C ASN A 193 -8.26 -9.60 12.35
N ILE A 194 -7.30 -9.60 13.27
CA ILE A 194 -7.30 -8.70 14.43
C ILE A 194 -6.92 -7.30 13.99
N ILE A 195 -7.82 -6.34 14.22
CA ILE A 195 -7.56 -4.93 13.91
C ILE A 195 -6.46 -4.44 14.84
N SER A 196 -5.39 -3.94 14.25
CA SER A 196 -4.17 -3.54 14.96
C SER A 196 -3.61 -2.20 14.50
N ALA A 197 -4.25 -1.55 13.53
CA ALA A 197 -3.87 -0.22 13.08
C ALA A 197 -5.08 0.55 12.56
N SER A 198 -4.94 1.87 12.47
CA SER A 198 -5.93 2.74 11.85
C SER A 198 -5.31 3.68 10.84
N MET A 199 -5.97 3.75 9.70
CA MET A 199 -5.66 4.65 8.60
C MET A 199 -6.55 5.88 8.65
N LEU A 200 -5.97 7.05 8.45
CA LEU A 200 -6.71 8.31 8.37
C LEU A 200 -7.29 8.54 6.97
N HIS A 201 -8.58 8.82 6.90
CA HIS A 201 -9.28 9.26 5.70
C HIS A 201 -9.45 10.78 5.73
N HIS A 202 -8.77 11.47 4.81
CA HIS A 202 -8.86 12.92 4.64
C HIS A 202 -8.77 13.30 3.16
N VAL A 203 -9.19 14.53 2.83
CA VAL A 203 -9.34 15.03 1.45
C VAL A 203 -8.01 15.16 0.70
N ASP A 204 -6.91 15.48 1.40
CA ASP A 204 -5.58 15.67 0.80
C ASP A 204 -4.84 14.37 0.46
N ARG A 205 -5.51 13.22 0.54
CA ARG A 205 -4.85 11.95 0.22
C ARG A 205 -4.50 11.91 -1.26
N SER A 206 -3.22 11.68 -1.57
CA SER A 206 -2.67 11.76 -2.94
C SER A 206 -3.39 10.89 -3.97
N VAL A 207 -4.01 9.78 -3.54
CA VAL A 207 -4.80 8.90 -4.40
C VAL A 207 -6.02 9.60 -5.01
N ILE A 208 -6.51 10.67 -4.37
CA ILE A 208 -7.70 11.43 -4.78
C ILE A 208 -7.36 12.52 -5.81
N ASN A 209 -6.16 13.12 -5.74
CA ASN A 209 -5.75 14.26 -6.58
C ASN A 209 -4.75 13.82 -7.67
N PHE A 210 -5.25 13.45 -8.87
CA PHE A 210 -4.38 13.12 -10.02
C PHE A 210 -4.80 13.86 -11.29
N LYS A 211 -3.82 14.13 -12.16
CA LYS A 211 -4.05 14.66 -13.52
C LYS A 211 -4.42 13.53 -14.48
N LYS A 212 -5.41 13.77 -15.37
CA LYS A 212 -5.96 12.79 -16.33
C LYS A 212 -4.91 12.01 -17.13
N GLN A 213 -3.96 12.71 -17.78
CA GLN A 213 -2.99 12.05 -18.66
C GLN A 213 -2.14 11.04 -17.90
N HIS A 214 -1.73 11.36 -16.67
CA HIS A 214 -0.93 10.48 -15.83
C HIS A 214 -1.68 9.21 -15.44
N LEU A 215 -3.01 9.29 -15.22
CA LEU A 215 -3.79 8.10 -14.86
C LEU A 215 -3.84 7.06 -15.98
N ILE A 216 -4.05 7.48 -17.23
CA ILE A 216 -4.09 6.53 -18.37
C ILE A 216 -2.72 5.87 -18.53
N VAL A 217 -1.65 6.68 -18.59
CA VAL A 217 -0.27 6.18 -18.73
C VAL A 217 0.07 5.22 -17.60
N ARG A 218 -0.26 5.58 -16.34
CA ARG A 218 -0.07 4.72 -15.17
C ARG A 218 -0.72 3.36 -15.33
N ILE A 219 -1.98 3.32 -15.75
CA ILE A 219 -2.70 2.06 -15.87
C ILE A 219 -2.13 1.21 -17.01
N GLU A 220 -1.87 1.81 -18.17
CA GLU A 220 -1.26 1.12 -19.32
C GLU A 220 0.13 0.57 -18.96
N LYS A 221 0.99 1.36 -18.31
CA LYS A 221 2.30 0.92 -17.81
C LYS A 221 2.17 -0.18 -16.75
N SER A 222 1.20 -0.09 -15.84
CA SER A 222 0.96 -1.14 -14.83
C SER A 222 0.55 -2.47 -15.47
N ILE A 223 -0.25 -2.43 -16.54
CA ILE A 223 -0.60 -3.62 -17.33
C ILE A 223 0.67 -4.16 -18.00
N HIS A 224 1.44 -3.30 -18.68
CA HIS A 224 2.67 -3.69 -19.35
C HIS A 224 3.67 -4.35 -18.39
N TYR A 225 3.87 -3.76 -17.21
CA TYR A 225 4.73 -4.31 -16.17
C TYR A 225 4.25 -5.69 -15.72
N GLY A 226 2.96 -5.84 -15.38
CA GLY A 226 2.40 -7.13 -14.95
C GLY A 226 2.49 -8.22 -16.02
N LEU A 227 2.36 -7.86 -17.30
CA LEU A 227 2.50 -8.82 -18.41
C LEU A 227 3.95 -9.18 -18.73
N LYS A 228 4.91 -8.28 -18.47
CA LYS A 228 6.34 -8.52 -18.71
C LYS A 228 7.06 -9.20 -17.56
N ASN A 229 6.63 -8.99 -16.32
CA ASN A 229 7.20 -9.68 -15.17
C ASN A 229 6.89 -11.19 -15.30
N PRO A 230 7.89 -12.09 -15.36
CA PRO A 230 7.67 -13.51 -15.64
C PRO A 230 6.85 -14.20 -14.55
N ASP A 231 7.07 -13.83 -13.28
CA ASP A 231 6.38 -14.43 -12.14
C ASP A 231 4.90 -14.02 -12.14
N ILE A 232 4.63 -12.73 -12.33
CA ILE A 232 3.25 -12.24 -12.48
C ILE A 232 2.59 -12.84 -13.71
N ASN A 233 3.26 -12.86 -14.87
CA ASN A 233 2.69 -13.41 -16.10
C ASN A 233 2.29 -14.88 -15.95
N ASN A 234 3.16 -15.69 -15.32
CA ASN A 234 2.86 -17.09 -15.03
C ASN A 234 1.70 -17.23 -14.03
N PHE A 235 1.67 -16.42 -12.97
CA PHE A 235 0.56 -16.38 -12.01
C PHE A 235 -0.78 -15.99 -12.67
N LEU A 236 -0.73 -15.13 -13.69
CA LEU A 236 -1.88 -14.72 -14.47
C LEU A 236 -2.28 -15.71 -15.58
N LYS A 237 -1.59 -16.84 -15.75
CA LYS A 237 -1.88 -17.80 -16.83
C LYS A 237 -3.35 -18.23 -16.82
N GLY A 238 -4.02 -18.09 -17.97
CA GLY A 238 -5.46 -18.34 -18.12
C GLY A 238 -6.39 -17.24 -17.57
N ARG A 239 -5.83 -16.20 -16.93
CA ARG A 239 -6.55 -15.11 -16.24
C ARG A 239 -6.07 -13.70 -16.66
N ILE A 240 -5.20 -13.61 -17.67
CA ILE A 240 -4.67 -12.35 -18.22
C ILE A 240 -5.81 -11.40 -18.62
N SER A 241 -6.86 -11.91 -19.28
CA SER A 241 -8.03 -11.13 -19.67
C SER A 241 -8.74 -10.50 -18.48
N ILE A 242 -8.86 -11.23 -17.36
CA ILE A 242 -9.46 -10.75 -16.11
C ILE A 242 -8.62 -9.63 -15.53
N PHE A 243 -7.28 -9.80 -15.47
CA PHE A 243 -6.36 -8.77 -15.00
C PHE A 243 -6.51 -7.47 -15.80
N ILE A 244 -6.36 -7.55 -17.13
CA ILE A 244 -6.46 -6.38 -18.02
C ILE A 244 -7.84 -5.70 -17.88
N ALA A 245 -8.92 -6.48 -17.85
CA ALA A 245 -10.26 -5.94 -17.68
C ALA A 245 -10.41 -5.15 -16.38
N HIS A 246 -9.90 -5.67 -15.25
CA HIS A 246 -9.98 -4.97 -13.97
C HIS A 246 -9.12 -3.71 -13.91
N ARG A 247 -7.95 -3.69 -14.58
CA ARG A 247 -7.13 -2.47 -14.71
C ARG A 247 -7.88 -1.39 -15.49
N TYR A 248 -8.55 -1.74 -16.59
CA TYR A 248 -9.38 -0.79 -17.34
C TYR A 248 -10.65 -0.37 -16.60
N LEU A 249 -11.28 -1.27 -15.82
CA LEU A 249 -12.42 -0.91 -14.98
C LEU A 249 -12.02 0.10 -13.89
N TYR A 250 -10.84 -0.10 -13.29
CA TYR A 250 -10.27 0.85 -12.33
C TYR A 250 -10.05 2.22 -12.98
N LEU A 251 -9.45 2.25 -14.18
CA LEU A 251 -9.25 3.47 -14.96
C LEU A 251 -10.58 4.18 -15.25
N ALA A 252 -11.59 3.45 -15.72
CA ALA A 252 -12.92 3.98 -16.01
C ALA A 252 -13.58 4.63 -14.78
N ASN A 253 -13.55 3.96 -13.62
CA ASN A 253 -14.10 4.49 -12.38
C ASN A 253 -13.42 5.80 -11.95
N HIS A 254 -12.08 5.86 -12.05
CA HIS A 254 -11.33 7.06 -11.64
C HIS A 254 -11.51 8.22 -12.63
N LEU A 255 -11.55 7.93 -13.94
CA LEU A 255 -11.88 8.94 -14.94
C LEU A 255 -13.29 9.50 -14.75
N SER A 256 -14.27 8.65 -14.38
CA SER A 256 -15.64 9.11 -14.10
C SER A 256 -15.70 10.02 -12.88
N ARG A 257 -14.98 9.71 -11.81
CA ARG A 257 -14.92 10.54 -10.58
C ARG A 257 -14.24 11.89 -10.81
N ALA A 258 -13.29 11.94 -11.74
CA ALA A 258 -12.65 13.17 -12.18
C ALA A 258 -13.43 13.88 -13.31
N SER A 259 -14.72 13.55 -13.50
CA SER A 259 -15.63 14.18 -14.47
C SER A 259 -15.26 14.01 -15.96
N TYR A 260 -14.42 13.02 -16.31
CA TYR A 260 -14.05 12.72 -17.69
C TYR A 260 -14.94 11.63 -18.31
N LYS A 261 -16.22 11.94 -18.55
CA LYS A 261 -17.26 10.96 -18.94
C LYS A 261 -16.92 10.15 -20.21
N PHE A 262 -16.54 10.79 -21.32
CA PHE A 262 -16.27 10.08 -22.59
C PHE A 262 -15.09 9.09 -22.50
N PRO A 263 -13.89 9.49 -22.02
CA PRO A 263 -12.80 8.54 -21.77
C PRO A 263 -13.20 7.41 -20.82
N ALA A 264 -13.96 7.73 -19.76
CA ALA A 264 -14.39 6.72 -18.79
C ALA A 264 -15.26 5.62 -19.44
N ILE A 265 -16.22 6.01 -20.29
CA ILE A 265 -17.05 5.08 -21.07
C ILE A 265 -16.20 4.25 -22.02
N LEU A 266 -15.26 4.87 -22.74
CA LEU A 266 -14.36 4.16 -23.65
C LEU A 266 -13.58 3.04 -22.93
N TYR A 267 -12.95 3.35 -21.79
CA TYR A 267 -12.17 2.36 -21.04
C TYR A 267 -13.05 1.32 -20.35
N TYR A 268 -14.30 1.65 -20.00
CA TYR A 268 -15.26 0.66 -19.52
C TYR A 268 -15.62 -0.36 -20.61
N PHE A 269 -15.83 0.08 -21.85
CA PHE A 269 -16.05 -0.85 -22.97
C PHE A 269 -14.80 -1.65 -23.32
N ARG A 270 -13.59 -1.07 -23.20
CA ARG A 270 -12.33 -1.85 -23.30
C ARG A 270 -12.26 -2.94 -22.23
N SER A 271 -12.63 -2.62 -20.98
CA SER A 271 -12.71 -3.61 -19.89
C SER A 271 -13.64 -4.77 -20.24
N LEU A 272 -14.87 -4.47 -20.69
CA LEU A 272 -15.84 -5.47 -21.14
C LEU A 272 -15.32 -6.31 -22.32
N GLY A 273 -14.60 -5.68 -23.27
CA GLY A 273 -14.01 -6.37 -24.41
C GLY A 273 -12.97 -7.43 -24.02
N HIS A 274 -12.24 -7.21 -22.93
CA HIS A 274 -11.31 -8.21 -22.41
C HIS A 274 -12.00 -9.31 -21.59
N PHE A 275 -12.98 -8.96 -20.75
CA PHE A 275 -13.68 -9.92 -19.91
C PHE A 275 -15.14 -9.49 -19.67
N PRO A 276 -16.10 -9.91 -20.52
CA PRO A 276 -17.50 -9.49 -20.41
C PRO A 276 -18.14 -9.72 -19.02
N PRO A 277 -17.83 -10.80 -18.28
CA PRO A 277 -18.38 -10.99 -16.93
C PRO A 277 -17.99 -9.91 -15.92
N VAL A 278 -17.02 -9.04 -16.23
CA VAL A 278 -16.68 -7.86 -15.40
C VAL A 278 -17.91 -6.98 -15.14
N PHE A 279 -18.93 -7.00 -16.02
CA PHE A 279 -20.20 -6.31 -15.83
C PHE A 279 -20.86 -6.61 -14.48
N PHE A 280 -20.78 -7.87 -14.00
CA PHE A 280 -21.43 -8.30 -12.76
C PHE A 280 -20.68 -7.91 -11.48
N TYR A 281 -19.51 -7.29 -11.61
CA TYR A 281 -18.71 -6.88 -10.46
C TYR A 281 -19.24 -5.58 -9.86
N ARG A 282 -19.14 -5.45 -8.53
CA ARG A 282 -19.59 -4.26 -7.77
C ARG A 282 -18.98 -2.96 -8.30
N ASN A 283 -17.75 -2.99 -8.78
CA ASN A 283 -17.05 -1.83 -9.34
C ASN A 283 -17.66 -1.35 -10.68
N SER A 284 -18.26 -2.25 -11.45
CA SER A 284 -19.01 -1.91 -12.67
C SER A 284 -20.33 -1.22 -12.31
N LEU A 285 -21.04 -1.72 -11.28
CA LEU A 285 -22.23 -1.04 -10.76
C LEU A 285 -21.92 0.36 -10.22
N SER A 286 -20.78 0.53 -9.53
CA SER A 286 -20.31 1.84 -9.06
C SER A 286 -20.07 2.80 -10.22
N PHE A 287 -19.42 2.32 -11.29
CA PHE A 287 -19.17 3.11 -12.49
C PHE A 287 -20.46 3.54 -13.19
N LEU A 288 -21.41 2.60 -13.36
CA LEU A 288 -22.69 2.92 -13.99
C LEU A 288 -23.44 4.00 -13.19
N LYS A 289 -23.45 3.91 -11.85
CA LYS A 289 -24.05 4.94 -10.99
C LYS A 289 -23.38 6.31 -11.14
N SER A 290 -22.05 6.37 -11.30
CA SER A 290 -21.34 7.65 -11.43
C SER A 290 -21.55 8.34 -12.78
N LEU A 291 -22.11 7.68 -13.78
CA LEU A 291 -22.46 8.31 -15.06
C LEU A 291 -23.73 9.19 -14.97
N PHE A 292 -24.65 8.81 -14.07
CA PHE A 292 -25.95 9.47 -13.85
C PHE A 292 -25.93 10.53 -12.74
N LEU A 293 -24.78 10.73 -12.10
CA LEU A 293 -24.48 11.83 -11.19
C LEU A 293 -23.66 12.91 -11.94
#